data_AF-A0A1Q9P8K5-F1
#
_entry.id   AF-A0A1Q9P8K5-F1
#
_cell.length_a   1.000
_cell.length_b   1.000
_cell.length_c   1.000
_cell.angle_alpha   90.00
_cell.angle_beta   90.00
_cell.angle_gamma   90.00
#
_symmetry.space_group_name_H-M   'P 1'
#
loop_
_entity.id
_entity.type
_entity.pdbx_description
1 polymer ?
#
loop_
_entity_poly.entity_id
_entity_poly.type
_entity_poly.pdbx_seq_one_letter_code
_entity_poly.pdbx_strand_id
1 'polypeptide(L)'
;MSYSEIDDDSIPRYKRGYEWFSHLANAELSRRAWRRFGIFSFYDAPFAESDLLYLSPKQVMLTMSKMAKAKEAGLVFVVDAMEKDEMGLSTKAGFDQFIEIFDGLFPDSSKFYFGPKESDRQWLHEFSSLRIPLNWLIKRPNVFAEVLSDASPVGERVGPGDASFENFAGMIEVLVEKLGPPSLTEEVMGKIRSTEASEYAGEAVGMMTVFISPATAVSRGVRYLGKFMSMVKDRRKQEVKDVYLEWTERVKRGYSEEKLKLFFDESPDFNSGLVGAVASFKPVLIILETRGTLYDLFLPLVLQHLVEEIGYIPPHRRPKKMEDDKKKGKKEEDWGSEALSYESIETIEDGDLPPVTDQLIQSVMDQDDKIAGSELDISEDKFEGKPETILFLDAATHLSKFNRSFKFALNIPEKFPNMSVAASFFTDREKISQALQEGVLEYMKERALIFDLHPALFDMATARMPVSRKAWLNGRLQEMERIRSEGEVAFLEYSSSEETHWALRVVNKPESEALAKIRSWFRRGS
;
A
#
# COMPACT_ATOMS: atom_id res chain seq x y z
N MET A 1 -11.17 -47.77 26.27
CA MET A 1 -10.64 -47.52 24.92
C MET A 1 -9.87 -46.23 24.99
N SER A 2 -8.57 -46.30 24.79
CA SER A 2 -7.68 -45.14 24.75
C SER A 2 -8.14 -44.22 23.62
N TYR A 3 -8.55 -43.00 23.96
CA TYR A 3 -8.56 -41.91 23.00
C TYR A 3 -7.11 -41.80 22.51
N SER A 4 -6.85 -42.24 21.27
CA SER A 4 -5.58 -41.98 20.63
C SER A 4 -5.37 -40.47 20.69
N GLU A 5 -4.27 -40.04 21.29
CA GLU A 5 -3.72 -38.70 21.12
C GLU A 5 -3.87 -38.35 19.64
N ILE A 6 -4.79 -37.43 19.38
CA ILE A 6 -5.17 -37.02 18.05
C ILE A 6 -3.96 -36.28 17.53
N ASP A 7 -3.42 -36.76 16.42
CA ASP A 7 -2.24 -36.23 15.73
C ASP A 7 -2.50 -34.77 15.30
N ASP A 8 -2.34 -33.85 16.25
CA ASP A 8 -2.43 -32.39 16.11
C ASP A 8 -1.28 -31.84 15.24
N ASP A 9 -0.30 -32.69 14.90
CA ASP A 9 0.90 -32.38 14.12
C ASP A 9 0.72 -32.51 12.59
N SER A 10 -0.43 -32.98 12.09
CA SER A 10 -0.61 -33.20 10.64
C SER A 10 -0.88 -31.93 9.81
N ILE A 11 -1.35 -30.84 10.42
CA ILE A 11 -1.62 -29.57 9.71
C ILE A 11 -0.67 -28.47 10.22
N PRO A 12 0.13 -27.84 9.35
CA PRO A 12 1.02 -26.75 9.75
C PRO A 12 0.30 -25.64 10.52
N ARG A 13 0.92 -25.12 11.58
CA ARG A 13 0.37 -24.03 12.43
C ARG A 13 -0.04 -22.79 11.62
N TYR A 14 0.64 -22.52 10.51
CA TYR A 14 0.25 -21.47 9.56
C TYR A 14 -1.14 -21.72 8.98
N LYS A 15 -1.38 -22.87 8.34
CA LYS A 15 -2.69 -23.20 7.76
C LYS A 15 -3.80 -23.18 8.81
N ARG A 16 -3.51 -23.67 10.02
CA ARG A 16 -4.45 -23.59 11.16
C ARG A 16 -4.84 -22.13 11.46
N GLY A 17 -3.87 -21.22 11.53
CA GLY A 17 -4.14 -19.79 11.74
C GLY A 17 -5.03 -19.18 10.65
N TYR A 18 -4.77 -19.47 9.38
CA TYR A 18 -5.64 -19.03 8.27
C TYR A 18 -7.08 -19.54 8.41
N GLU A 19 -7.26 -20.83 8.67
CA GLU A 19 -8.60 -21.45 8.79
C GLU A 19 -9.36 -20.90 9.99
N TRP A 20 -8.70 -20.74 11.13
CA TRP A 20 -9.31 -20.22 12.36
C TRP A 20 -9.80 -18.79 12.15
N PHE A 21 -8.95 -17.94 11.57
CA PHE A 21 -9.35 -16.57 11.26
C PHE A 21 -10.45 -16.54 10.18
N SER A 22 -10.39 -17.41 9.17
CA SER A 22 -11.44 -17.53 8.15
C SER A 22 -12.79 -17.93 8.72
N HIS A 23 -12.83 -18.85 9.68
CA HIS A 23 -14.06 -19.24 10.36
C HIS A 23 -14.67 -18.06 11.12
N LEU A 24 -13.86 -17.34 11.91
CA LEU A 24 -14.32 -16.14 12.60
C LEU A 24 -14.78 -15.07 11.62
N ALA A 25 -14.01 -14.81 10.57
CA ALA A 25 -14.33 -13.79 9.59
C ALA A 25 -15.68 -14.07 8.92
N ASN A 26 -15.98 -15.33 8.61
CA ASN A 26 -17.28 -15.71 8.04
C ASN A 26 -18.45 -15.66 9.04
N ALA A 27 -18.20 -15.90 10.33
CA ALA A 27 -19.22 -15.92 11.36
C ALA A 27 -19.54 -14.52 11.92
N GLU A 28 -18.51 -13.72 12.15
CA GLU A 28 -18.56 -12.51 12.97
C GLU A 28 -18.33 -11.23 12.16
N LEU A 29 -17.54 -11.28 11.08
CA LEU A 29 -17.25 -10.08 10.30
C LEU A 29 -18.35 -9.86 9.26
N SER A 30 -18.87 -8.64 9.27
CA SER A 30 -19.93 -8.25 8.36
C SER A 30 -19.41 -8.13 6.91
N ARG A 31 -20.18 -8.65 5.93
CA ARG A 31 -19.92 -8.50 4.49
C ARG A 31 -20.30 -7.11 3.99
N ARG A 32 -19.68 -6.07 4.55
CA ARG A 32 -19.98 -4.68 4.23
C ARG A 32 -19.06 -4.14 3.17
N ALA A 33 -19.61 -3.28 2.33
CA ALA A 33 -18.85 -2.50 1.38
C ALA A 33 -17.94 -1.52 2.13
N TRP A 34 -16.72 -1.37 1.63
CA TRP A 34 -15.73 -0.40 2.08
C TRP A 34 -14.95 0.04 0.86
N ARG A 35 -14.54 1.31 0.82
CA ARG A 35 -13.59 1.81 -0.17
C ARG A 35 -12.18 1.84 0.40
N ARG A 36 -12.08 1.96 1.73
CA ARG A 36 -10.85 1.82 2.52
C ARG A 36 -10.99 0.79 3.61
N PHE A 37 -9.97 -0.04 3.74
CA PHE A 37 -9.88 -1.01 4.81
C PHE A 37 -8.47 -1.07 5.40
N GLY A 38 -8.34 -0.65 6.66
CA GLY A 38 -7.06 -0.70 7.38
C GLY A 38 -6.89 -1.98 8.19
N ILE A 39 -5.71 -2.59 8.15
CA ILE A 39 -5.30 -3.67 9.07
C ILE A 39 -4.11 -3.15 9.87
N PHE A 40 -4.26 -3.00 11.17
CA PHE A 40 -3.29 -2.33 12.03
C PHE A 40 -2.67 -3.27 13.06
N SER A 41 -1.34 -3.20 13.17
CA SER A 41 -0.55 -3.82 14.23
C SER A 41 0.49 -2.84 14.75
N PHE A 42 0.93 -3.05 15.98
CA PHE A 42 2.07 -2.36 16.54
C PHE A 42 3.32 -2.88 15.84
N TYR A 43 3.69 -4.14 16.00
CA TYR A 43 4.90 -4.69 15.42
C TYR A 43 4.72 -5.29 14.01
N ASP A 44 5.80 -5.27 13.22
CA ASP A 44 5.98 -6.09 12.01
C ASP A 44 6.25 -7.54 12.46
N ALA A 45 5.19 -8.18 12.95
CA ALA A 45 5.19 -9.49 13.60
C ALA A 45 3.82 -10.18 13.37
N PRO A 46 3.73 -11.51 13.55
CA PRO A 46 2.44 -12.20 13.58
C PRO A 46 1.51 -11.60 14.64
N PHE A 47 0.22 -11.53 14.33
CA PHE A 47 -0.81 -11.07 15.26
C PHE A 47 -1.02 -12.04 16.42
N ALA A 48 -0.79 -13.33 16.16
CA ALA A 48 -0.75 -14.36 17.17
C ALA A 48 0.25 -15.45 16.78
N GLU A 49 1.03 -15.88 17.76
CA GLU A 49 2.02 -16.94 17.64
C GLU A 49 1.97 -17.85 18.86
N SER A 50 1.77 -19.14 18.62
CA SER A 50 1.88 -20.22 19.59
C SER A 50 2.32 -21.51 18.89
N ASP A 51 2.50 -22.58 19.65
CA ASP A 51 2.74 -23.92 19.09
C ASP A 51 1.56 -24.42 18.23
N LEU A 52 0.35 -23.91 18.51
CA LEU A 52 -0.88 -24.32 17.85
C LEU A 52 -1.23 -23.46 16.64
N LEU A 53 -0.94 -22.16 16.69
CA LEU A 53 -1.46 -21.21 15.71
C LEU A 53 -0.39 -20.17 15.34
N TYR A 54 -0.38 -19.80 14.06
CA TYR A 54 0.36 -18.65 13.57
C TYR A 54 -0.56 -17.84 12.67
N LEU A 55 -0.85 -16.59 13.07
CA LEU A 55 -1.69 -15.67 12.30
C LEU A 55 -0.88 -14.45 11.85
N SER A 56 -0.64 -14.32 10.56
CA SER A 56 0.07 -13.21 9.95
C SER A 56 -0.86 -12.18 9.29
N PRO A 57 -0.38 -10.94 9.06
CA PRO A 57 -1.09 -9.95 8.27
C PRO A 57 -1.54 -10.47 6.90
N LYS A 58 -0.68 -11.25 6.22
CA LYS A 58 -0.97 -11.85 4.91
C LYS A 58 -2.16 -12.80 4.97
N GLN A 59 -2.28 -13.63 6.00
CA GLN A 59 -3.41 -14.56 6.15
C GLN A 59 -4.73 -13.82 6.41
N VAL A 60 -4.68 -12.75 7.21
CA VAL A 60 -5.82 -11.85 7.38
C VAL A 60 -6.21 -11.23 6.04
N MET A 61 -5.25 -10.72 5.28
CA MET A 61 -5.50 -10.17 3.93
C MET A 61 -6.09 -11.21 2.97
N LEU A 62 -5.59 -12.46 2.95
CA LEU A 62 -6.15 -13.56 2.15
C LEU A 62 -7.60 -13.89 2.53
N THR A 63 -7.91 -13.81 3.81
CA THR A 63 -9.28 -14.04 4.29
C THR A 63 -10.21 -12.91 3.85
N MET A 64 -9.79 -11.67 4.10
CA MET A 64 -10.60 -10.48 3.80
C MET A 64 -10.80 -10.29 2.29
N SER A 65 -9.80 -10.61 1.48
CA SER A 65 -9.89 -10.60 0.02
C SER A 65 -10.84 -11.67 -0.52
N LYS A 66 -10.81 -12.90 0.01
CA LYS A 66 -11.78 -13.95 -0.31
C LYS A 66 -13.21 -13.48 -0.01
N MET A 67 -13.41 -12.82 1.12
CA MET A 67 -14.72 -12.27 1.50
C MET A 67 -15.17 -11.11 0.60
N ALA A 68 -14.22 -10.30 0.13
CA ALA A 68 -14.51 -9.11 -0.67
C ALA A 68 -14.61 -9.40 -2.19
N LYS A 69 -14.02 -10.49 -2.68
CA LYS A 69 -14.00 -10.85 -4.11
C LYS A 69 -15.40 -11.21 -4.60
N ALA A 70 -16.01 -10.31 -5.36
CA ALA A 70 -17.16 -10.62 -6.21
C ALA A 70 -16.72 -11.33 -7.51
N LYS A 71 -17.65 -12.00 -8.21
CA LYS A 71 -17.36 -12.70 -9.47
C LYS A 71 -16.78 -11.75 -10.52
N GLU A 72 -17.35 -10.55 -10.63
CA GLU A 72 -17.02 -9.51 -11.63
C GLU A 72 -16.18 -8.36 -11.06
N ALA A 73 -15.46 -8.60 -9.96
CA ALA A 73 -14.50 -7.64 -9.43
C ALA A 73 -13.06 -8.08 -9.72
N GLY A 74 -12.20 -7.15 -10.15
CA GLY A 74 -10.75 -7.34 -10.15
C GLY A 74 -10.21 -7.43 -8.72
N LEU A 75 -9.16 -8.21 -8.52
CA LEU A 75 -8.47 -8.34 -7.24
C LEU A 75 -6.97 -8.35 -7.47
N VAL A 76 -6.26 -7.42 -6.83
CA VAL A 76 -4.81 -7.32 -6.94
C VAL A 76 -4.20 -7.34 -5.54
N PHE A 77 -3.27 -8.26 -5.32
CA PHE A 77 -2.44 -8.31 -4.13
C PHE A 77 -1.04 -7.83 -4.45
N VAL A 78 -0.53 -6.93 -3.63
CA VAL A 78 0.85 -6.49 -3.64
C VAL A 78 1.45 -6.92 -2.31
N VAL A 79 2.28 -7.96 -2.34
CA VAL A 79 2.86 -8.58 -1.14
C VAL A 79 4.35 -8.31 -1.04
N ASP A 80 4.82 -7.97 0.15
CA ASP A 80 6.24 -7.78 0.42
C ASP A 80 6.91 -9.14 0.69
N ALA A 81 7.93 -9.48 -0.12
CA ALA A 81 8.69 -10.71 0.02
C ALA A 81 9.75 -10.64 1.14
N MET A 82 10.03 -9.45 1.67
CA MET A 82 11.15 -9.20 2.58
C MET A 82 10.79 -9.32 4.06
N GLU A 83 9.53 -9.64 4.40
CA GLU A 83 9.11 -9.96 5.76
C GLU A 83 9.99 -11.10 6.29
N LYS A 84 10.65 -10.83 7.41
CA LYS A 84 11.54 -11.77 8.10
C LYS A 84 10.69 -12.47 9.15
N ASP A 85 10.66 -13.79 9.14
CA ASP A 85 10.26 -14.70 10.22
C ASP A 85 9.93 -16.08 9.61
N GLU A 86 9.68 -17.09 10.45
CA GLU A 86 9.49 -18.51 10.07
C GLU A 86 8.49 -18.71 8.92
N MET A 87 7.48 -17.83 8.82
CA MET A 87 6.39 -17.94 7.83
C MET A 87 6.29 -16.73 6.90
N GLY A 88 7.34 -15.90 6.86
CA GLY A 88 7.48 -14.84 5.85
C GLY A 88 7.85 -15.41 4.48
N LEU A 89 7.52 -14.67 3.42
CA LEU A 89 7.84 -15.05 2.02
C LEU A 89 9.35 -15.07 1.72
N SER A 90 10.16 -14.52 2.64
CA SER A 90 11.61 -14.54 2.55
C SER A 90 12.23 -15.92 2.79
N THR A 91 11.44 -16.87 3.32
CA THR A 91 11.81 -18.28 3.48
C THR A 91 11.04 -19.14 2.49
N LYS A 92 11.65 -20.23 2.02
CA LYS A 92 10.97 -21.16 1.11
C LYS A 92 9.74 -21.81 1.76
N ALA A 93 9.85 -22.23 3.02
CA ALA A 93 8.74 -22.86 3.74
C ALA A 93 7.54 -21.91 3.95
N GLY A 94 7.79 -20.64 4.28
CA GLY A 94 6.74 -19.63 4.39
C GLY A 94 6.11 -19.30 3.03
N PHE A 95 6.94 -19.19 1.99
CA PHE A 95 6.47 -19.01 0.61
C PHE A 95 5.59 -20.16 0.13
N ASP A 96 6.04 -21.41 0.25
CA ASP A 96 5.30 -22.59 -0.20
C ASP A 96 3.92 -22.68 0.48
N GLN A 97 3.87 -22.42 1.79
CA GLN A 97 2.61 -22.40 2.54
C GLN A 97 1.68 -21.26 2.14
N PHE A 98 2.22 -20.06 1.89
CA PHE A 98 1.42 -18.93 1.41
C PHE A 98 0.85 -19.21 0.01
N ILE A 99 1.68 -19.68 -0.92
CA ILE A 99 1.27 -19.99 -2.29
C ILE A 99 0.24 -21.12 -2.31
N GLU A 100 0.40 -22.14 -1.47
CA GLU A 100 -0.59 -23.23 -1.38
C GLU A 100 -1.97 -22.70 -0.96
N ILE A 101 -2.04 -21.83 0.06
CA ILE A 101 -3.31 -21.22 0.47
C ILE A 101 -3.83 -20.31 -0.65
N PHE A 102 -2.97 -19.46 -1.22
CA PHE A 102 -3.36 -18.53 -2.28
C PHE A 102 -3.94 -19.25 -3.51
N ASP A 103 -3.30 -20.32 -3.96
CA ASP A 103 -3.72 -21.11 -5.12
C ASP A 103 -4.98 -21.93 -4.81
N GLY A 104 -5.12 -22.42 -3.59
CA GLY A 104 -6.35 -23.05 -3.13
C GLY A 104 -7.55 -22.11 -3.12
N LEU A 105 -7.32 -20.81 -2.87
CA LEU A 105 -8.37 -19.77 -2.92
C LEU A 105 -8.62 -19.24 -4.32
N PHE A 106 -7.56 -19.13 -5.12
CA PHE A 106 -7.56 -18.45 -6.41
C PHE A 106 -6.81 -19.28 -7.47
N PRO A 107 -7.38 -20.42 -7.91
CA PRO A 107 -6.71 -21.34 -8.83
C PRO A 107 -6.38 -20.70 -10.19
N ASP A 108 -7.22 -19.79 -10.67
CA ASP A 108 -7.03 -19.08 -11.95
C ASP A 108 -6.21 -17.78 -11.83
N SER A 109 -5.44 -17.63 -10.75
CA SER A 109 -4.68 -16.42 -10.46
C SER A 109 -3.49 -16.20 -11.39
N SER A 110 -3.21 -14.94 -11.70
CA SER A 110 -1.99 -14.52 -12.41
C SER A 110 -0.95 -14.02 -11.41
N LYS A 111 0.30 -14.48 -11.52
CA LYS A 111 1.35 -14.18 -10.55
C LYS A 111 2.51 -13.46 -11.22
N PHE A 112 2.97 -12.38 -10.61
CA PHE A 112 4.04 -11.54 -11.11
C PHE A 112 5.07 -11.28 -10.02
N TYR A 113 6.32 -11.11 -10.44
CA TYR A 113 7.43 -10.76 -9.57
C TYR A 113 7.98 -9.38 -9.97
N PHE A 114 8.24 -8.52 -9.00
CA PHE A 114 8.89 -7.23 -9.21
C PHE A 114 10.12 -7.12 -8.30
N GLY A 115 11.31 -7.18 -8.90
CA GLY A 115 12.57 -7.21 -8.19
C GLY A 115 13.75 -7.52 -9.11
N PRO A 116 14.98 -7.53 -8.58
CA PRO A 116 16.19 -7.70 -9.37
C PRO A 116 16.49 -9.15 -9.79
N LYS A 117 15.80 -10.18 -9.25
CA LYS A 117 16.13 -11.60 -9.48
C LYS A 117 17.61 -11.96 -9.22
N GLU A 118 18.20 -11.33 -8.20
CA GLU A 118 19.62 -11.50 -7.83
C GLU A 118 19.82 -12.19 -6.48
N SER A 119 18.75 -12.38 -5.72
CA SER A 119 18.80 -13.07 -4.43
C SER A 119 18.99 -14.58 -4.60
N ASP A 120 19.36 -15.24 -3.51
CA ASP A 120 19.37 -16.70 -3.39
C ASP A 120 17.95 -17.31 -3.35
N ARG A 121 16.91 -16.48 -3.33
CA ARG A 121 15.50 -16.87 -3.26
C ARG A 121 14.92 -17.24 -4.62
N GLN A 122 15.48 -18.27 -5.24
CA GLN A 122 15.12 -18.71 -6.59
C GLN A 122 13.61 -19.02 -6.74
N TRP A 123 12.94 -19.46 -5.68
CA TRP A 123 11.50 -19.74 -5.67
C TRP A 123 10.63 -18.50 -5.95
N LEU A 124 11.11 -17.29 -5.63
CA LEU A 124 10.40 -16.05 -5.97
C LEU A 124 10.55 -15.71 -7.45
N HIS A 125 11.63 -16.18 -8.09
CA HIS A 125 12.05 -15.78 -9.43
C HIS A 125 11.37 -16.59 -10.54
N GLU A 126 10.61 -17.63 -10.18
CA GLU A 126 9.86 -18.49 -11.10
C GLU A 126 8.73 -17.73 -11.81
N PHE A 127 8.19 -16.67 -11.20
CA PHE A 127 7.12 -15.88 -11.79
C PHE A 127 7.60 -14.92 -12.89
N SER A 128 6.67 -14.55 -13.78
CA SER A 128 6.91 -13.55 -14.81
C SER A 128 7.28 -12.21 -14.19
N SER A 129 8.37 -11.61 -14.69
CA SER A 129 8.80 -10.30 -14.23
C SER A 129 7.81 -9.22 -14.67
N LEU A 130 7.27 -8.48 -13.70
CA LEU A 130 6.58 -7.23 -13.96
C LEU A 130 7.63 -6.15 -14.25
N ARG A 131 7.39 -5.38 -15.31
CA ARG A 131 8.20 -4.19 -15.65
C ARG A 131 7.29 -3.01 -15.87
N ILE A 132 7.84 -1.81 -15.70
CA ILE A 132 7.19 -0.55 -15.98
C ILE A 132 7.59 -0.12 -17.40
N PRO A 133 6.66 0.22 -18.30
CA PRO A 133 7.02 0.76 -19.60
C PRO A 133 7.85 2.03 -19.44
N LEU A 134 9.06 2.08 -19.99
CA LEU A 134 9.94 3.25 -19.93
C LEU A 134 9.25 4.47 -20.55
N ASN A 135 8.54 4.24 -21.66
CA ASN A 135 7.73 5.25 -22.35
C ASN A 135 6.62 5.86 -21.47
N TRP A 136 6.09 5.11 -20.49
CA TRP A 136 5.11 5.64 -19.54
C TRP A 136 5.75 6.65 -18.59
N LEU A 137 6.97 6.35 -18.10
CA LEU A 137 7.73 7.19 -17.18
C LEU A 137 8.26 8.45 -17.87
N ILE A 138 8.77 8.33 -19.10
CA ILE A 138 9.22 9.47 -19.95
C ILE A 138 8.10 10.52 -20.11
N LYS A 139 6.86 10.06 -20.35
CA LYS A 139 5.69 10.94 -20.51
C LYS A 139 5.23 11.58 -19.20
N ARG A 140 5.77 11.16 -18.05
CA ARG A 140 5.34 11.56 -16.70
C ARG A 140 6.53 11.93 -15.82
N PRO A 141 7.32 12.94 -16.19
CA PRO A 141 8.46 13.37 -15.39
C PRO A 141 8.04 13.83 -13.98
N ASN A 142 6.80 14.31 -13.80
CA ASN A 142 6.26 14.69 -12.50
C ASN A 142 6.28 13.51 -11.50
N VAL A 143 5.89 12.32 -11.94
CA VAL A 143 5.85 11.11 -11.11
C VAL A 143 7.27 10.74 -10.68
N PHE A 144 8.21 10.78 -11.61
CA PHE A 144 9.60 10.47 -11.30
C PHE A 144 10.23 11.52 -10.37
N ALA A 145 9.94 12.80 -10.59
CA ALA A 145 10.40 13.90 -9.74
C ALA A 145 9.90 13.78 -8.28
N GLU A 146 8.66 13.34 -8.08
CA GLU A 146 8.12 13.08 -6.72
C GLU A 146 8.89 11.97 -6.02
N VAL A 147 9.10 10.84 -6.71
CA VAL A 147 9.84 9.71 -6.18
C VAL A 147 11.30 10.06 -5.88
N LEU A 148 11.97 10.80 -6.78
CA LEU A 148 13.35 11.26 -6.58
C LEU A 148 13.46 12.28 -5.45
N SER A 149 12.46 13.16 -5.30
CA SER A 149 12.41 14.11 -4.16
C SER A 149 12.33 13.36 -2.83
N ASP A 150 11.47 12.34 -2.76
CA ASP A 150 11.30 11.52 -1.56
C ASP A 150 12.52 10.64 -1.27
N ALA A 151 13.24 10.19 -2.31
CA ALA A 151 14.46 9.39 -2.20
C ALA A 151 15.75 10.22 -2.05
N SER A 152 15.67 11.55 -2.15
CA SER A 152 16.84 12.43 -2.14
C SER A 152 17.59 12.33 -0.80
N PRO A 153 18.91 12.05 -0.81
CA PRO A 153 19.71 11.95 0.42
C PRO A 153 19.76 13.23 1.25
N VAL A 154 19.51 14.38 0.62
CA VAL A 154 19.53 15.71 1.25
C VAL A 154 18.14 16.37 1.31
N GLY A 155 17.08 15.63 0.98
CA GLY A 155 15.71 16.14 0.95
C GLY A 155 15.50 17.24 -0.09
N GLU A 156 16.23 17.20 -1.21
CA GLU A 156 16.05 18.14 -2.31
C GLU A 156 14.69 17.95 -2.98
N ARG A 157 14.05 19.06 -3.35
CA ARG A 157 12.83 19.03 -4.15
C ARG A 157 13.22 19.00 -5.62
N VAL A 158 13.17 17.83 -6.22
CA VAL A 158 13.41 17.61 -7.66
C VAL A 158 12.19 18.11 -8.45
N GLY A 159 12.44 18.95 -9.46
CA GLY A 159 11.42 19.43 -10.39
C GLY A 159 11.19 18.47 -11.56
N PRO A 160 10.07 18.57 -12.29
CA PRO A 160 9.82 17.74 -13.47
C PRO A 160 10.86 17.90 -14.58
N GLY A 161 11.39 19.11 -14.78
CA GLY A 161 12.45 19.34 -15.77
C GLY A 161 13.71 18.54 -15.45
N ASP A 162 14.11 18.53 -14.17
CA ASP A 162 15.30 17.82 -13.69
C ASP A 162 15.14 16.30 -13.61
N ALA A 163 13.89 15.82 -13.70
CA ALA A 163 13.55 14.40 -13.75
C ALA A 163 13.21 13.92 -15.16
N SER A 164 13.32 14.78 -16.17
CA SER A 164 13.04 14.42 -17.56
C SER A 164 14.21 13.66 -18.19
N PHE A 165 13.90 12.64 -18.98
CA PHE A 165 14.87 11.83 -19.72
C PHE A 165 14.20 11.22 -20.96
N GLU A 166 14.99 10.77 -21.93
CA GLU A 166 14.47 10.22 -23.20
C GLU A 166 14.70 8.70 -23.35
N ASN A 167 15.69 8.13 -22.66
CA ASN A 167 16.09 6.73 -22.78
C ASN A 167 16.78 6.25 -21.49
N PHE A 168 17.26 5.00 -21.48
CA PHE A 168 18.00 4.46 -20.34
C PHE A 168 19.22 5.29 -19.98
N ALA A 169 20.04 5.74 -20.94
CA ALA A 169 21.23 6.53 -20.63
C ALA A 169 20.87 7.82 -19.88
N GLY A 170 19.84 8.54 -20.34
CA GLY A 170 19.32 9.72 -19.65
C GLY A 170 18.74 9.40 -18.26
N MET A 171 18.02 8.29 -18.12
CA MET A 171 17.51 7.85 -16.82
C MET A 171 18.65 7.59 -15.81
N ILE A 172 19.74 6.97 -16.28
CA ILE A 172 20.93 6.68 -15.47
C ILE A 172 21.58 8.00 -15.03
N GLU A 173 21.72 8.96 -15.93
CA GLU A 173 22.28 10.29 -15.60
C GLU A 173 21.45 10.97 -14.51
N VAL A 174 20.13 11.02 -14.66
CA VAL A 174 19.22 11.59 -13.65
C VAL A 174 19.33 10.87 -12.30
N LEU A 175 19.33 9.53 -12.30
CA LEU A 175 19.47 8.75 -11.06
C LEU A 175 20.81 8.98 -10.37
N VAL A 176 21.91 9.03 -11.14
CA VAL A 176 23.25 9.28 -10.61
C VAL A 176 23.39 10.71 -10.09
N GLU A 177 22.80 11.69 -10.76
CA GLU A 177 22.83 13.08 -10.33
C GLU A 177 22.04 13.27 -9.04
N LYS A 178 20.80 12.78 -8.97
CA LYS A 178 19.88 13.05 -7.86
C LYS A 178 20.05 12.14 -6.65
N LEU A 179 20.54 10.92 -6.84
CA LEU A 179 20.78 9.94 -5.75
C LEU A 179 22.27 9.75 -5.46
N GLY A 180 23.14 10.43 -6.21
CA GLY A 180 24.57 10.51 -5.94
C GLY A 180 24.89 11.27 -4.65
N PRO A 181 26.17 11.30 -4.25
CA PRO A 181 26.58 12.04 -3.07
C PRO A 181 26.38 13.56 -3.31
N PRO A 182 25.93 14.33 -2.29
CA PRO A 182 25.63 15.74 -2.47
C PRO A 182 26.90 16.56 -2.75
N SER A 183 26.79 17.60 -3.57
CA SER A 183 27.88 18.54 -3.79
C SER A 183 28.26 19.24 -2.47
N LEU A 184 29.56 19.35 -2.18
CA LEU A 184 30.12 20.06 -1.01
C LEU A 184 29.98 21.59 -1.13
N THR A 185 28.82 22.09 -1.53
CA THR A 185 28.53 23.53 -1.58
C THR A 185 28.23 24.06 -0.18
N GLU A 186 28.56 25.33 0.07
CA GLU A 186 28.34 26.00 1.36
C GLU A 186 26.88 25.95 1.83
N GLU A 187 25.94 25.76 0.91
CA GLU A 187 24.50 25.65 1.17
C GLU A 187 24.11 24.31 1.83
N VAL A 188 24.72 23.20 1.40
CA VAL A 188 24.58 21.90 2.05
C VAL A 188 25.25 21.93 3.43
N MET A 189 26.44 22.53 3.53
CA MET A 189 27.12 22.78 4.81
C MET A 189 26.33 23.73 5.73
N GLY A 190 25.58 24.67 5.17
CA GLY A 190 24.72 25.62 5.87
C GLY A 190 23.48 24.95 6.46
N LYS A 191 22.78 24.12 5.67
CA LYS A 191 21.65 23.31 6.15
C LYS A 191 22.08 22.27 7.20
N ILE A 192 23.27 21.70 7.03
CA ILE A 192 23.91 20.77 7.96
C ILE A 192 24.30 21.45 9.28
N ARG A 193 24.70 22.73 9.24
CA ARG A 193 25.00 23.52 10.45
C ARG A 193 23.75 24.02 11.16
N SER A 194 22.65 24.26 10.44
CA SER A 194 21.38 24.73 11.02
C SER A 194 20.53 23.61 11.64
N THR A 195 20.85 22.34 11.35
CA THR A 195 20.27 21.20 12.08
C THR A 195 21.12 20.91 13.33
N GLU A 196 20.92 21.68 14.39
CA GLU A 196 21.55 21.41 15.69
C GLU A 196 21.10 20.05 16.27
N ALA A 197 22.01 19.44 17.02
CA ALA A 197 22.05 18.06 17.52
C ALA A 197 20.87 17.59 18.44
N SER A 198 19.76 18.32 18.49
CA SER A 198 18.62 18.06 19.38
C SER A 198 17.59 17.08 18.79
N GLU A 199 17.40 17.06 17.47
CA GLU A 199 16.45 16.12 16.83
C GLU A 199 17.03 14.72 16.58
N TYR A 200 18.37 14.59 16.67
CA TYR A 200 19.14 13.39 16.35
C TYR A 200 19.14 12.30 17.43
N ALA A 201 18.77 12.60 18.68
CA ALA A 201 18.91 11.63 19.78
C ALA A 201 17.81 10.55 19.79
N GLY A 202 16.60 10.86 19.31
CA GLY A 202 15.49 9.91 19.28
C GLY A 202 15.38 9.07 18.01
N GLU A 203 16.23 9.29 17.01
CA GLU A 203 16.38 8.42 15.82
C GLU A 203 17.53 7.41 15.98
N ALA A 204 18.23 7.46 17.12
CA ALA A 204 19.45 6.71 17.35
C ALA A 204 19.23 5.27 17.84
N VAL A 205 18.02 4.90 18.27
CA VAL A 205 17.78 3.56 18.86
C VAL A 205 17.36 2.52 17.80
N GLY A 206 16.79 2.94 16.67
CA GLY A 206 16.63 2.12 15.46
C GLY A 206 17.92 1.82 14.65
N MET A 207 19.10 2.21 15.17
CA MET A 207 20.38 2.21 14.45
C MET A 207 21.27 0.96 14.67
N MET A 208 20.78 -0.13 15.26
CA MET A 208 21.64 -1.27 15.64
C MET A 208 21.70 -2.49 14.69
N THR A 209 21.18 -2.42 13.45
CA THR A 209 21.28 -3.53 12.47
C THR A 209 22.07 -3.21 11.20
N VAL A 210 23.00 -2.25 11.25
CA VAL A 210 23.88 -1.89 10.11
C VAL A 210 25.21 -2.63 10.14
N PHE A 211 25.15 -3.95 10.22
CA PHE A 211 26.24 -4.81 9.79
C PHE A 211 25.57 -5.94 9.01
N ILE A 212 25.74 -5.92 7.67
CA ILE A 212 25.56 -7.01 6.67
C ILE A 212 24.90 -6.54 5.33
N SER A 213 24.33 -5.34 5.18
CA SER A 213 23.91 -4.88 3.82
C SER A 213 23.94 -3.34 3.58
N PRO A 214 24.70 -2.83 2.59
CA PRO A 214 24.77 -1.41 2.24
C PRO A 214 23.55 -0.82 1.51
N ALA A 215 22.57 -1.63 1.14
CA ALA A 215 21.35 -1.14 0.51
C ALA A 215 20.44 -0.32 1.46
N THR A 216 20.76 -0.38 2.75
CA THR A 216 20.23 0.49 3.79
C THR A 216 20.69 1.96 3.70
N ALA A 217 21.71 2.29 2.89
CA ALA A 217 22.17 3.68 2.74
C ALA A 217 21.18 4.57 1.97
N VAL A 218 20.45 4.00 1.00
CA VAL A 218 19.41 4.71 0.23
C VAL A 218 18.05 4.70 0.94
N SER A 219 17.84 3.78 1.89
CA SER A 219 16.60 3.74 2.69
C SER A 219 16.72 4.32 4.11
N ARG A 220 17.94 4.57 4.62
CA ARG A 220 18.23 5.11 5.97
C ARG A 220 19.55 5.93 6.00
N GLY A 221 19.66 6.93 5.12
CA GLY A 221 20.86 7.77 4.88
C GLY A 221 21.48 8.52 6.08
N VAL A 222 20.94 8.39 7.30
CA VAL A 222 21.32 9.17 8.47
C VAL A 222 22.62 8.67 9.15
N ARG A 223 22.93 7.36 9.12
CA ARG A 223 24.17 6.83 9.74
C ARG A 223 25.44 7.18 8.94
N TYR A 224 25.32 7.26 7.62
CA TYR A 224 26.39 7.73 6.75
C TYR A 224 26.61 9.23 6.92
N LEU A 225 25.54 10.03 7.02
CA LEU A 225 25.62 11.45 7.38
C LEU A 225 26.27 11.66 8.75
N GLY A 226 25.96 10.86 9.78
CA GLY A 226 26.59 10.98 11.10
C GLY A 226 28.09 10.65 11.12
N LYS A 227 28.52 9.57 10.45
CA LYS A 227 29.96 9.25 10.27
C LYS A 227 30.67 10.26 9.36
N PHE A 228 29.98 10.74 8.34
CA PHE A 228 30.45 11.82 7.47
C PHE A 228 30.64 13.12 8.26
N MET A 229 29.69 13.47 9.14
CA MET A 229 29.78 14.61 10.05
C MET A 229 30.98 14.49 10.99
N SER A 230 31.26 13.31 11.54
CA SER A 230 32.49 13.09 12.31
C SER A 230 33.75 13.19 11.44
N MET A 231 33.78 12.61 10.24
CA MET A 231 34.97 12.63 9.37
C MET A 231 35.27 14.02 8.77
N VAL A 232 34.23 14.79 8.44
CA VAL A 232 34.32 16.18 7.98
C VAL A 232 34.75 17.09 9.12
N LYS A 233 34.22 16.87 10.33
CA LYS A 233 34.65 17.57 11.56
C LYS A 233 36.10 17.24 11.92
N ASP A 234 36.52 16.00 11.71
CA ASP A 234 37.89 15.50 11.97
C ASP A 234 38.87 15.82 10.81
N ARG A 235 38.44 16.58 9.79
CA ARG A 235 39.25 17.05 8.65
C ARG A 235 39.96 15.94 7.84
N ARG A 236 39.42 14.72 7.81
CA ARG A 236 40.01 13.59 7.05
C ARG A 236 39.61 13.65 5.57
N LYS A 237 40.20 14.60 4.83
CA LYS A 237 39.85 14.87 3.41
C LYS A 237 39.96 13.64 2.48
N GLN A 238 40.88 12.72 2.76
CA GLN A 238 41.07 11.52 1.93
C GLN A 238 39.95 10.50 2.15
N GLU A 239 39.62 10.18 3.41
CA GLU A 239 38.52 9.26 3.74
C GLU A 239 37.17 9.76 3.20
N VAL A 240 36.93 11.08 3.21
CA VAL A 240 35.72 11.68 2.62
C VAL A 240 35.66 11.46 1.10
N LYS A 241 36.79 11.62 0.39
CA LYS A 241 36.85 11.36 -1.06
C LYS A 241 36.59 9.89 -1.38
N ASP A 242 37.17 8.98 -0.60
CA ASP A 242 37.01 7.54 -0.81
C ASP A 242 35.54 7.12 -0.62
N VAL A 243 34.84 7.67 0.39
CA VAL A 243 33.40 7.43 0.60
C VAL A 243 32.55 7.99 -0.55
N TYR A 244 32.89 9.15 -1.10
CA TYR A 244 32.17 9.75 -2.24
C TYR A 244 32.33 8.93 -3.52
N LEU A 245 33.55 8.46 -3.78
CA LEU A 245 33.84 7.60 -4.92
C LEU A 245 33.08 6.28 -4.78
N GLU A 246 33.14 5.64 -3.61
CA GLU A 246 32.41 4.40 -3.35
C GLU A 246 30.89 4.57 -3.49
N TRP A 247 30.31 5.66 -2.98
CA TRP A 247 28.89 5.97 -3.17
C TRP A 247 28.56 6.08 -4.66
N THR A 248 29.30 6.92 -5.38
CA THR A 248 29.06 7.20 -6.79
C THR A 248 29.17 5.92 -7.63
N GLU A 249 30.19 5.10 -7.40
CA GLU A 249 30.37 3.81 -8.09
C GLU A 249 29.24 2.84 -7.79
N ARG A 250 28.73 2.80 -6.55
CA ARG A 250 27.60 1.95 -6.19
C ARG A 250 26.31 2.40 -6.87
N VAL A 251 26.04 3.69 -6.95
CA VAL A 251 24.85 4.23 -7.64
C VAL A 251 24.94 3.94 -9.13
N LYS A 252 26.10 4.21 -9.76
CA LYS A 252 26.35 3.89 -11.18
C LYS A 252 26.21 2.41 -11.49
N ARG A 253 26.75 1.54 -10.63
CA ARG A 253 26.65 0.08 -10.80
C ARG A 253 25.23 -0.43 -10.56
N GLY A 254 24.57 0.08 -9.51
CA GLY A 254 23.21 -0.30 -9.12
C GLY A 254 22.17 0.10 -10.16
N TYR A 255 22.31 1.28 -10.77
CA TYR A 255 21.46 1.73 -11.86
C TYR A 255 22.13 1.56 -13.22
N SER A 256 22.92 0.50 -13.42
CA SER A 256 23.39 0.18 -14.77
C SER A 256 22.22 -0.19 -15.68
N GLU A 257 22.39 -0.01 -16.98
CA GLU A 257 21.33 -0.30 -17.97
C GLU A 257 20.80 -1.74 -17.85
N GLU A 258 21.69 -2.70 -17.62
CA GLU A 258 21.33 -4.10 -17.39
C GLU A 258 20.38 -4.27 -16.19
N LYS A 259 20.64 -3.56 -15.09
CA LYS A 259 19.81 -3.60 -13.88
C LYS A 259 18.49 -2.87 -14.09
N LEU A 260 18.50 -1.73 -14.77
CA LEU A 260 17.27 -0.98 -15.06
C LEU A 260 16.34 -1.77 -15.99
N LYS A 261 16.86 -2.52 -16.96
CA LYS A 261 16.07 -3.42 -17.83
C LYS A 261 15.35 -4.55 -17.08
N LEU A 262 15.71 -4.82 -15.82
CA LEU A 262 14.97 -5.75 -14.98
C LEU A 262 13.66 -5.16 -14.47
N PHE A 263 13.59 -3.83 -14.33
CA PHE A 263 12.44 -3.10 -13.81
C PHE A 263 11.66 -2.35 -14.88
N PHE A 264 12.29 -1.98 -15.99
CA PHE A 264 11.71 -1.18 -17.06
C PHE A 264 11.80 -1.87 -18.41
N ASP A 265 10.80 -1.65 -19.25
CA ASP A 265 10.77 -2.16 -20.62
C ASP A 265 10.61 -1.01 -21.62
N GLU A 266 11.50 -0.95 -22.61
CA GLU A 266 11.49 0.11 -23.64
C GLU A 266 10.61 -0.25 -24.84
N SER A 267 10.14 -1.50 -24.93
CA SER A 267 9.36 -1.97 -26.08
C SER A 267 8.03 -1.21 -26.18
N PRO A 268 7.68 -0.64 -27.35
CA PRO A 268 6.43 0.11 -27.51
C PRO A 268 5.18 -0.75 -27.32
N ASP A 269 5.28 -2.04 -27.62
CA ASP A 269 4.20 -3.03 -27.49
C ASP A 269 4.26 -3.80 -26.17
N PHE A 270 5.03 -3.32 -25.18
CA PHE A 270 5.15 -4.01 -23.90
C PHE A 270 3.79 -4.09 -23.21
N ASN A 271 3.32 -5.33 -23.02
CA ASN A 271 2.14 -5.63 -22.23
C ASN A 271 2.55 -6.65 -21.17
N SER A 272 2.48 -6.24 -19.90
CA SER A 272 2.78 -7.12 -18.77
C SER A 272 1.76 -8.26 -18.60
N GLY A 273 0.63 -8.24 -19.32
CA GLY A 273 -0.49 -9.15 -19.12
C GLY A 273 -1.33 -8.82 -17.89
N LEU A 274 -0.88 -7.90 -17.04
CA LEU A 274 -1.55 -7.51 -15.80
C LEU A 274 -2.94 -6.92 -16.07
N VAL A 275 -3.02 -5.96 -17.00
CA VAL A 275 -4.28 -5.29 -17.34
C VAL A 275 -5.28 -6.29 -17.90
N GLY A 276 -4.82 -7.20 -18.76
CA GLY A 276 -5.65 -8.28 -19.31
C GLY A 276 -6.15 -9.24 -18.23
N ALA A 277 -5.31 -9.59 -17.25
CA ALA A 277 -5.70 -10.43 -16.13
C ALA A 277 -6.79 -9.77 -15.27
N VAL A 278 -6.62 -8.50 -14.91
CA VAL A 278 -7.60 -7.73 -14.12
C VAL A 278 -8.90 -7.54 -14.89
N ALA A 279 -8.84 -7.20 -16.19
CA ALA A 279 -10.02 -7.09 -17.06
C ALA A 279 -10.76 -8.41 -17.22
N SER A 280 -10.07 -9.55 -17.11
CA SER A 280 -10.66 -10.89 -17.10
C SER A 280 -11.14 -11.33 -15.69
N PHE A 281 -11.20 -10.40 -14.73
CA PHE A 281 -11.59 -10.62 -13.33
C PHE A 281 -10.73 -11.66 -12.59
N LYS A 282 -9.53 -11.96 -13.09
CA LYS A 282 -8.61 -12.90 -12.47
C LYS A 282 -7.93 -12.24 -11.27
N PRO A 283 -7.82 -12.94 -10.13
CA PRO A 283 -6.96 -12.51 -9.03
C PRO A 283 -5.51 -12.37 -9.50
N VAL A 284 -4.87 -11.27 -9.15
CA VAL A 284 -3.47 -10.98 -9.47
C VAL A 284 -2.64 -10.93 -8.20
N LEU A 285 -1.52 -11.65 -8.16
CA LEU A 285 -0.52 -11.57 -7.10
C LEU A 285 0.74 -10.91 -7.64
N ILE A 286 1.20 -9.85 -6.99
CA ILE A 286 2.46 -9.16 -7.27
C ILE A 286 3.36 -9.33 -6.05
N ILE A 287 4.46 -10.04 -6.22
CA ILE A 287 5.46 -10.24 -5.19
C ILE A 287 6.58 -9.22 -5.37
N LEU A 288 6.83 -8.42 -4.33
CA LEU A 288 7.83 -7.37 -4.33
C LEU A 288 9.09 -7.81 -3.61
N GLU A 289 10.25 -7.67 -4.27
CA GLU A 289 11.57 -7.90 -3.67
C GLU A 289 12.47 -6.65 -3.82
N THR A 290 11.95 -5.49 -3.44
CA THR A 290 12.67 -4.20 -3.52
C THR A 290 12.93 -3.57 -2.16
N ARG A 291 12.21 -3.98 -1.10
CA ARG A 291 12.33 -3.38 0.25
C ARG A 291 13.77 -3.49 0.76
N GLY A 292 14.31 -2.34 1.17
CA GLY A 292 15.67 -2.26 1.71
C GLY A 292 16.77 -2.42 0.66
N THR A 293 16.43 -2.43 -0.63
CA THR A 293 17.39 -2.38 -1.75
C THR A 293 17.58 -0.94 -2.26
N LEU A 294 18.51 -0.70 -3.19
CA LEU A 294 18.57 0.57 -3.93
C LEU A 294 17.30 0.83 -4.76
N TYR A 295 16.56 -0.24 -5.08
CA TYR A 295 15.36 -0.21 -5.92
C TYR A 295 14.06 0.06 -5.13
N ASP A 296 14.14 0.34 -3.81
CA ASP A 296 12.97 0.67 -2.96
C ASP A 296 12.17 1.86 -3.55
N LEU A 297 12.85 2.79 -4.23
CA LEU A 297 12.22 3.94 -4.89
C LEU A 297 11.33 3.56 -6.09
N PHE A 298 11.48 2.36 -6.66
CA PHE A 298 10.61 1.90 -7.75
C PHE A 298 9.26 1.37 -7.24
N LEU A 299 9.11 1.14 -5.94
CA LEU A 299 7.85 0.68 -5.34
C LEU A 299 6.70 1.68 -5.57
N PRO A 300 6.86 2.99 -5.30
CA PRO A 300 5.89 3.99 -5.73
C PRO A 300 5.55 3.95 -7.22
N LEU A 301 6.55 3.75 -8.10
CA LEU A 301 6.34 3.77 -9.55
C LEU A 301 5.48 2.59 -10.01
N VAL A 302 5.72 1.38 -9.49
CA VAL A 302 4.91 0.21 -9.85
C VAL A 302 3.48 0.37 -9.36
N LEU A 303 3.26 0.95 -8.17
CA LEU A 303 1.92 1.20 -7.65
C LEU A 303 1.18 2.26 -8.48
N GLN A 304 1.84 3.37 -8.82
CA GLN A 304 1.22 4.42 -9.63
C GLN A 304 0.89 3.92 -11.04
N HIS A 305 1.81 3.22 -11.69
CA HIS A 305 1.58 2.60 -12.98
C HIS A 305 0.40 1.63 -12.93
N LEU A 306 0.39 0.72 -11.95
CA LEU A 306 -0.69 -0.24 -11.72
C LEU A 306 -2.06 0.44 -11.65
N VAL A 307 -2.17 1.44 -10.77
CA VAL A 307 -3.43 2.14 -10.48
C VAL A 307 -3.90 2.98 -11.68
N GLU A 308 -3.00 3.61 -12.44
CA GLU A 308 -3.40 4.35 -13.64
C GLU A 308 -3.95 3.44 -14.75
N GLU A 309 -3.35 2.26 -14.91
CA GLU A 309 -3.77 1.31 -15.94
C GLU A 309 -5.14 0.68 -15.62
N ILE A 310 -5.37 0.28 -14.37
CA ILE A 310 -6.63 -0.39 -13.96
C ILE A 310 -7.71 0.57 -13.44
N GLY A 311 -7.32 1.78 -13.03
CA GLY A 311 -8.21 2.77 -12.44
C GLY A 311 -9.00 3.55 -13.49
N TYR A 312 -10.26 3.83 -13.18
CA TYR A 312 -11.13 4.67 -13.98
C TYR A 312 -11.12 6.11 -13.47
N ILE A 313 -10.95 7.07 -14.38
CA ILE A 313 -11.09 8.50 -14.07
C ILE A 313 -12.32 9.02 -14.82
N PRO A 314 -13.34 9.55 -14.11
CA PRO A 314 -14.53 10.12 -14.74
C PRO A 314 -14.17 11.24 -15.73
N PRO A 315 -14.87 11.36 -16.88
CA PRO A 315 -14.57 12.36 -17.91
C PRO A 315 -14.41 13.79 -17.39
N HIS A 316 -15.25 14.20 -16.44
CA HIS A 316 -15.22 15.54 -15.84
C HIS A 316 -14.02 15.79 -14.92
N ARG A 317 -13.33 14.74 -14.45
CA ARG A 317 -12.09 14.83 -13.64
C ARG A 317 -10.84 14.56 -14.46
N ARG A 318 -10.97 14.21 -15.74
CA ARG A 318 -9.80 14.01 -16.61
C ARG A 318 -9.08 15.35 -16.76
N PRO A 319 -7.74 15.36 -16.70
CA PRO A 319 -6.98 16.53 -17.10
C PRO A 319 -7.43 16.90 -18.52
N LYS A 320 -7.97 18.10 -18.71
CA LYS A 320 -8.26 18.59 -20.07
C LYS A 320 -6.92 18.57 -20.80
N LYS A 321 -6.80 17.72 -21.83
CA LYS A 321 -5.73 17.91 -22.80
C LYS A 321 -5.88 19.34 -23.29
N MET A 322 -4.84 20.16 -23.12
CA MET A 322 -4.67 21.30 -24.01
C MET A 322 -4.50 20.67 -25.40
N GLU A 323 -5.61 20.42 -26.09
CA GLU A 323 -5.56 20.34 -27.53
C GLU A 323 -5.05 21.70 -28.00
N ASP A 324 -4.04 21.67 -28.87
CA ASP A 324 -3.55 22.83 -29.57
C ASP A 324 -4.72 23.49 -30.33
N ASP A 325 -5.43 24.40 -29.66
CA ASP A 325 -6.31 25.38 -30.29
C ASP A 325 -5.45 26.45 -30.99
N LYS A 326 -4.59 25.99 -31.90
CA LYS A 326 -4.10 26.81 -33.00
C LYS A 326 -5.23 26.95 -34.00
N LYS A 327 -5.93 28.08 -33.88
CA LYS A 327 -6.73 28.83 -34.86
C LYS A 327 -8.23 28.88 -34.56
N LYS A 328 -8.60 29.95 -33.84
CA LYS A 328 -9.58 31.01 -34.19
C LYS A 328 -9.98 31.68 -32.85
N GLY A 329 -9.88 32.97 -32.62
CA GLY A 329 -9.44 34.13 -33.36
C GLY A 329 -9.26 35.26 -32.34
N LYS A 330 -8.54 36.30 -32.72
CA LYS A 330 -8.26 37.51 -31.92
C LYS A 330 -9.45 37.97 -31.06
N LYS A 331 -9.21 38.08 -29.75
CA LYS A 331 -9.59 39.25 -28.97
C LYS A 331 -8.45 39.53 -27.98
N GLU A 332 -7.72 40.60 -28.27
CA GLU A 332 -6.96 41.34 -27.26
C GLU A 332 -7.97 41.85 -26.23
N GLU A 333 -7.76 41.58 -24.94
CA GLU A 333 -8.14 42.48 -23.87
C GLU A 333 -7.45 42.08 -22.56
N ASP A 334 -6.48 42.93 -22.22
CA ASP A 334 -6.04 43.42 -20.92
C ASP A 334 -5.94 42.47 -19.70
N TRP A 335 -4.69 42.30 -19.25
CA TRP A 335 -4.36 41.85 -17.91
C TRP A 335 -4.39 43.05 -16.96
N GLY A 336 -5.43 43.15 -16.14
CA GLY A 336 -5.49 44.16 -15.08
C GLY A 336 -6.55 43.83 -14.04
N SER A 337 -6.11 43.27 -12.91
CA SER A 337 -6.78 43.32 -11.60
C SER A 337 -8.29 43.05 -11.54
N GLU A 338 -8.69 41.87 -11.07
CA GLU A 338 -9.79 41.80 -10.11
C GLU A 338 -9.77 40.47 -9.35
N ALA A 339 -9.73 40.61 -8.03
CA ALA A 339 -9.84 39.51 -7.09
C ALA A 339 -11.21 38.84 -7.28
N LEU A 340 -11.22 37.50 -7.43
CA LEU A 340 -12.44 36.72 -7.35
C LEU A 340 -12.99 36.81 -5.92
N SER A 341 -13.88 37.78 -5.70
CA SER A 341 -14.78 37.83 -4.56
C SER A 341 -15.77 36.69 -4.66
N TYR A 342 -15.91 35.92 -3.58
CA TYR A 342 -17.04 35.02 -3.40
C TYR A 342 -18.32 35.86 -3.31
N GLU A 343 -19.25 35.70 -4.24
CA GLU A 343 -20.62 36.17 -4.05
C GLU A 343 -21.28 35.30 -2.97
N SER A 344 -21.82 35.98 -1.97
CA SER A 344 -22.58 35.43 -0.85
C SER A 344 -23.90 34.80 -1.32
N ILE A 345 -24.19 33.60 -0.84
CA ILE A 345 -25.45 32.86 -1.00
C ILE A 345 -26.54 33.56 -0.18
N GLU A 346 -27.12 34.66 -0.68
CA GLU A 346 -28.28 35.30 -0.05
C GLU A 346 -29.36 35.79 -1.05
N THR A 347 -29.34 35.36 -2.32
CA THR A 347 -30.32 35.80 -3.33
C THR A 347 -30.89 34.69 -4.21
N ILE A 348 -31.33 33.58 -3.59
CA ILE A 348 -32.29 32.66 -4.24
C ILE A 348 -33.61 32.82 -3.51
N GLU A 349 -34.58 33.48 -4.14
CA GLU A 349 -35.95 33.57 -3.62
C GLU A 349 -36.70 32.26 -3.88
N ASP A 350 -37.53 31.82 -2.92
CA ASP A 350 -38.32 30.57 -2.94
C ASP A 350 -39.31 30.44 -4.12
N GLY A 351 -39.36 31.43 -5.03
CA GLY A 351 -40.21 31.43 -6.24
C GLY A 351 -39.58 30.79 -7.48
N ASP A 352 -38.27 30.50 -7.48
CA ASP A 352 -37.55 29.95 -8.64
C ASP A 352 -37.45 28.41 -8.67
N LEU A 353 -38.14 27.73 -7.74
CA LEU A 353 -38.25 26.26 -7.77
C LEU A 353 -39.53 25.85 -8.53
N PRO A 354 -39.44 24.97 -9.55
CA PRO A 354 -40.62 24.51 -10.27
C PRO A 354 -41.54 23.70 -9.35
N PRO A 355 -42.88 23.84 -9.47
CA PRO A 355 -43.81 23.16 -8.59
C PRO A 355 -43.80 21.64 -8.84
N VAL A 356 -43.64 20.88 -7.75
CA VAL A 356 -43.76 19.41 -7.76
C VAL A 356 -45.20 19.06 -8.07
N THR A 357 -45.46 18.58 -9.28
CA THR A 357 -46.77 18.09 -9.71
C THR A 357 -46.82 16.57 -9.61
N ASP A 358 -47.99 16.00 -9.29
CA ASP A 358 -48.21 14.56 -9.14
C ASP A 358 -47.83 13.74 -10.39
N GLN A 359 -47.72 14.38 -11.56
CA GLN A 359 -47.21 13.78 -12.80
C GLN A 359 -45.72 13.42 -12.73
N LEU A 360 -44.91 14.18 -11.98
CA LEU A 360 -43.49 13.88 -11.78
C LEU A 360 -43.32 12.63 -10.90
N ILE A 361 -44.17 12.48 -9.88
CA ILE A 361 -44.15 11.32 -8.97
C ILE A 361 -44.61 10.05 -9.70
N GLN A 362 -45.67 10.13 -10.52
CA GLN A 362 -46.08 9.00 -11.37
C GLN A 362 -45.03 8.60 -12.40
N SER A 363 -44.31 9.56 -13.01
CA SER A 363 -43.24 9.24 -13.97
C SER A 363 -42.05 8.51 -13.37
N VAL A 364 -41.78 8.74 -12.07
CA VAL A 364 -40.72 8.05 -11.32
C VAL A 364 -41.18 6.64 -10.91
N MET A 365 -42.44 6.49 -10.49
CA MET A 365 -42.99 5.19 -10.11
C MET A 365 -43.19 4.25 -11.30
N ASP A 366 -43.59 4.77 -12.47
CA ASP A 366 -43.73 3.98 -13.72
C ASP A 366 -42.37 3.54 -14.33
N GLN A 367 -41.26 4.17 -13.91
CA GLN A 367 -39.89 3.74 -14.28
C GLN A 367 -39.38 2.60 -13.39
N ASP A 368 -39.79 2.54 -12.13
CA ASP A 368 -39.35 1.50 -11.19
C ASP A 368 -40.01 0.13 -11.46
N ASP A 369 -41.26 0.11 -11.96
CA ASP A 369 -42.01 -1.14 -12.21
C ASP A 369 -41.66 -1.85 -13.53
N LYS A 370 -40.85 -1.23 -14.42
CA LYS A 370 -40.37 -1.85 -15.68
C LYS A 370 -39.04 -2.62 -15.56
N ILE A 371 -38.42 -2.62 -14.39
CA ILE A 371 -37.10 -3.26 -14.16
C ILE A 371 -37.26 -4.73 -13.72
N ALA A 372 -38.48 -5.17 -13.39
CA ALA A 372 -38.75 -6.54 -12.94
C ALA A 372 -39.15 -7.48 -14.09
N GLY A 373 -38.18 -7.87 -14.92
CA GLY A 373 -38.30 -9.10 -15.71
C GLY A 373 -37.73 -9.07 -17.13
N SER A 374 -36.44 -9.38 -17.28
CA SER A 374 -35.92 -10.09 -18.45
C SER A 374 -34.52 -10.65 -18.18
N GLU A 375 -34.30 -11.84 -18.74
CA GLU A 375 -33.11 -12.67 -18.65
C GLU A 375 -31.86 -12.00 -19.26
N LEU A 376 -30.73 -12.15 -18.55
CA LEU A 376 -29.32 -11.97 -18.95
C LEU A 376 -29.00 -11.15 -20.22
N ASP A 377 -28.58 -9.91 -20.03
CA ASP A 377 -27.72 -9.16 -20.96
C ASP A 377 -26.54 -8.53 -20.18
N ILE A 378 -25.32 -8.73 -20.66
CA ILE A 378 -24.09 -8.13 -20.13
C ILE A 378 -23.83 -6.80 -20.85
N SER A 379 -23.44 -5.76 -20.09
CA SER A 379 -22.81 -4.47 -20.46
C SER A 379 -23.67 -3.18 -20.47
N GLU A 380 -23.63 -2.41 -19.37
CA GLU A 380 -23.78 -0.93 -19.34
C GLU A 380 -22.89 -0.29 -18.23
N ASP A 381 -21.58 -0.52 -18.24
CA ASP A 381 -20.71 -0.20 -17.09
C ASP A 381 -20.52 1.31 -16.81
N LYS A 382 -20.81 1.72 -15.56
CA LYS A 382 -20.56 3.06 -14.98
C LYS A 382 -19.11 3.58 -15.09
N PHE A 383 -18.16 2.72 -15.49
CA PHE A 383 -16.72 2.97 -15.48
C PHE A 383 -16.02 2.73 -16.83
N GLU A 384 -16.74 2.88 -17.96
CA GLU A 384 -16.19 2.73 -19.32
C GLU A 384 -15.49 1.37 -19.56
N GLY A 385 -16.09 0.28 -19.07
CA GLY A 385 -15.56 -1.08 -19.24
C GLY A 385 -14.36 -1.43 -18.36
N LYS A 386 -13.96 -0.56 -17.42
CA LYS A 386 -12.99 -0.94 -16.37
C LYS A 386 -13.74 -1.58 -15.19
N PRO A 387 -13.35 -2.78 -14.76
CA PRO A 387 -14.04 -3.46 -13.67
C PRO A 387 -13.78 -2.76 -12.33
N GLU A 388 -14.71 -2.91 -11.39
CA GLU A 388 -14.43 -2.60 -10.00
C GLU A 388 -13.26 -3.44 -9.51
N THR A 389 -12.27 -2.83 -8.88
CA THR A 389 -11.02 -3.50 -8.52
C THR A 389 -10.66 -3.24 -7.06
N ILE A 390 -10.33 -4.30 -6.34
CA ILE A 390 -9.87 -4.24 -4.96
C ILE A 390 -8.36 -4.45 -4.92
N LEU A 391 -7.64 -3.48 -4.35
CA LEU A 391 -6.20 -3.50 -4.20
C LEU A 391 -5.83 -3.80 -2.74
N PHE A 392 -5.14 -4.90 -2.50
CA PHE A 392 -4.57 -5.28 -1.22
C PHE A 392 -3.09 -4.94 -1.19
N LEU A 393 -2.70 -3.98 -0.35
CA LEU A 393 -1.34 -3.52 -0.15
C LEU A 393 -0.79 -4.05 1.16
N ASP A 394 0.18 -4.94 1.07
CA ASP A 394 0.88 -5.43 2.23
C ASP A 394 2.00 -4.47 2.65
N ALA A 395 2.26 -4.41 3.95
CA ALA A 395 3.32 -3.63 4.58
C ALA A 395 3.35 -2.17 4.08
N ALA A 396 2.17 -1.53 3.97
CA ALA A 396 2.00 -0.16 3.47
C ALA A 396 2.78 0.88 4.30
N THR A 397 3.15 0.54 5.54
CA THR A 397 4.11 1.29 6.36
C THR A 397 5.47 1.56 5.66
N HIS A 398 5.87 0.77 4.66
CA HIS A 398 7.09 1.07 3.89
C HIS A 398 6.91 2.17 2.87
N LEU A 399 5.71 2.28 2.28
CA LEU A 399 5.37 3.40 1.40
C LEU A 399 5.42 4.73 2.15
N SER A 400 5.20 4.73 3.47
CA SER A 400 5.26 5.95 4.30
C SER A 400 6.65 6.60 4.38
N LYS A 401 7.70 5.95 3.86
CA LYS A 401 9.01 6.59 3.64
C LYS A 401 8.99 7.59 2.48
N PHE A 402 8.10 7.36 1.51
CA PHE A 402 7.92 8.19 0.33
C PHE A 402 6.70 9.08 0.53
N ASN A 403 6.85 10.19 1.26
CA ASN A 403 5.73 11.00 1.75
C ASN A 403 4.75 11.43 0.63
N ARG A 404 5.24 11.87 -0.54
CA ARG A 404 4.36 12.29 -1.64
C ARG A 404 3.65 11.10 -2.27
N SER A 405 4.41 10.02 -2.48
CA SER A 405 3.89 8.77 -3.05
C SER A 405 2.87 8.08 -2.13
N PHE A 406 3.06 8.20 -0.82
CA PHE A 406 2.14 7.68 0.18
C PHE A 406 0.83 8.45 0.19
N LYS A 407 0.88 9.79 0.06
CA LYS A 407 -0.32 10.61 -0.12
C LYS A 407 -1.09 10.26 -1.39
N PHE A 408 -0.41 9.89 -2.47
CA PHE A 408 -1.08 9.32 -3.64
C PHE A 408 -1.83 8.03 -3.28
N ALA A 409 -1.16 7.08 -2.60
CA ALA A 409 -1.76 5.80 -2.22
C ALA A 409 -3.01 5.96 -1.32
N LEU A 410 -3.01 6.96 -0.44
CA LEU A 410 -4.14 7.29 0.44
C LEU A 410 -5.38 7.80 -0.29
N ASN A 411 -5.18 8.41 -1.45
CA ASN A 411 -6.22 9.04 -2.26
C ASN A 411 -6.65 8.19 -3.47
N ILE A 412 -6.20 6.94 -3.57
CA ILE A 412 -6.57 6.04 -4.68
C ILE A 412 -8.11 5.95 -4.81
N PRO A 413 -8.88 5.68 -3.73
CA PRO A 413 -10.34 5.62 -3.86
C PRO A 413 -10.98 6.94 -4.33
N GLU A 414 -10.47 8.11 -3.96
CA GLU A 414 -11.04 9.41 -4.38
C GLU A 414 -10.76 9.68 -5.86
N LYS A 415 -9.55 9.34 -6.28
CA LYS A 415 -9.09 9.58 -7.65
C LYS A 415 -9.69 8.57 -8.62
N PHE A 416 -9.86 7.31 -8.20
CA PHE A 416 -10.33 6.21 -9.03
C PHE A 416 -11.60 5.59 -8.41
N PRO A 417 -12.80 6.00 -8.85
CA PRO A 417 -14.05 5.56 -8.25
C PRO A 417 -14.30 4.05 -8.28
N ASN A 418 -13.77 3.36 -9.31
CA ASN A 418 -13.87 1.91 -9.45
C ASN A 418 -12.91 1.13 -8.53
N MET A 419 -12.08 1.81 -7.73
CA MET A 419 -11.07 1.17 -6.89
C MET A 419 -11.39 1.27 -5.40
N SER A 420 -11.15 0.17 -4.70
CA SER A 420 -11.12 0.08 -3.25
C SER A 420 -9.75 -0.41 -2.79
N VAL A 421 -9.27 0.06 -1.64
CA VAL A 421 -7.93 -0.28 -1.14
C VAL A 421 -8.01 -0.84 0.28
N ALA A 422 -7.38 -2.00 0.46
CA ALA A 422 -7.07 -2.58 1.75
C ALA A 422 -5.56 -2.48 2.00
N ALA A 423 -5.14 -2.02 3.17
CA ALA A 423 -3.71 -1.85 3.47
C ALA A 423 -3.36 -2.34 4.88
N SER A 424 -2.26 -3.09 5.00
CA SER A 424 -1.68 -3.48 6.30
C SER A 424 -0.63 -2.47 6.75
N PHE A 425 -0.70 -2.07 8.03
CA PHE A 425 0.16 -1.08 8.65
C PHE A 425 0.76 -1.60 9.95
N PHE A 426 2.08 -1.49 10.06
CA PHE A 426 2.85 -1.66 11.28
C PHE A 426 3.12 -0.28 11.90
N THR A 427 2.86 -0.14 13.20
CA THR A 427 2.88 1.15 13.92
C THR A 427 4.00 1.29 14.96
N ASP A 428 4.87 0.29 15.09
CA ASP A 428 6.03 0.22 15.99
C ASP A 428 7.20 1.06 15.48
N ARG A 429 6.98 2.36 15.38
CA ARG A 429 8.09 3.29 15.19
C ARG A 429 8.15 4.19 16.41
N GLU A 430 9.28 4.14 17.11
CA GLU A 430 9.68 5.06 18.20
C GLU A 430 9.41 6.53 17.82
N LYS A 431 9.51 6.85 16.52
CA LYS A 431 8.98 8.06 15.89
C LYS A 431 8.07 7.71 14.72
N ILE A 432 6.76 7.80 14.94
CA ILE A 432 5.75 7.62 13.89
C ILE A 432 5.81 8.85 12.98
N SER A 433 6.17 8.68 11.71
CA SER A 433 6.20 9.81 10.76
C SER A 433 4.81 10.40 10.60
N GLN A 434 4.73 11.73 10.38
CA GLN A 434 3.45 12.41 10.15
C GLN A 434 2.67 11.76 9.00
N ALA A 435 3.35 11.35 7.93
CA ALA A 435 2.72 10.63 6.82
C ALA A 435 2.06 9.33 7.29
N LEU A 436 2.73 8.51 8.11
CA LEU A 436 2.15 7.28 8.64
C LEU A 436 0.95 7.57 9.56
N GLN A 437 1.01 8.63 10.36
CA GLN A 437 -0.13 9.06 11.20
C GLN A 437 -1.33 9.44 10.35
N GLU A 438 -1.14 10.29 9.34
CA GLU A 438 -2.18 10.66 8.36
C GLU A 438 -2.75 9.40 7.70
N GLY A 439 -1.88 8.44 7.35
CA GLY A 439 -2.29 7.20 6.70
C GLY A 439 -3.17 6.30 7.55
N VAL A 440 -2.75 6.05 8.79
CA VAL A 440 -3.52 5.24 9.75
C VAL A 440 -4.89 5.86 9.98
N LEU A 441 -4.93 7.17 10.24
CA LEU A 441 -6.20 7.87 10.47
C LEU A 441 -7.12 7.85 9.25
N GLU A 442 -6.59 7.98 8.03
CA GLU A 442 -7.38 7.95 6.80
C GLU A 442 -8.03 6.57 6.58
N TYR A 443 -7.26 5.49 6.73
CA TYR A 443 -7.77 4.13 6.57
C TYR A 443 -8.71 3.71 7.72
N MET A 444 -8.57 4.31 8.90
CA MET A 444 -9.52 4.13 10.00
C MET A 444 -10.86 4.84 9.80
N LYS A 445 -11.05 5.73 8.81
CA LYS A 445 -12.32 6.47 8.65
C LYS A 445 -13.51 5.60 8.25
N GLU A 446 -13.26 4.52 7.52
CA GLU A 446 -14.33 3.68 6.95
C GLU A 446 -14.42 2.34 7.68
N ARG A 447 -13.36 1.52 7.57
CA ARG A 447 -13.32 0.20 8.21
C ARG A 447 -11.90 -0.15 8.60
N ALA A 448 -11.73 -0.73 9.79
CA ALA A 448 -10.42 -1.18 10.24
C ALA A 448 -10.49 -2.45 11.11
N LEU A 449 -9.46 -3.29 10.99
CA LEU A 449 -9.13 -4.31 12.00
C LEU A 449 -7.88 -3.86 12.75
N ILE A 450 -8.00 -3.78 14.06
CA ILE A 450 -6.97 -3.28 14.96
C ILE A 450 -6.56 -4.42 15.88
N PHE A 451 -5.44 -5.04 15.57
CA PHE A 451 -4.82 -6.06 16.41
C PHE A 451 -4.01 -5.41 17.52
N ASP A 452 -3.27 -4.37 17.16
CA ASP A 452 -2.51 -3.56 18.10
C ASP A 452 -2.20 -2.20 17.45
N LEU A 453 -1.99 -1.17 18.27
CA LEU A 453 -1.67 0.18 17.81
C LEU A 453 -0.69 0.84 18.77
N HIS A 454 0.26 1.56 18.21
CA HIS A 454 1.12 2.43 19.01
C HIS A 454 0.25 3.39 19.86
N PRO A 455 0.54 3.57 21.18
CA PRO A 455 -0.28 4.38 22.09
C PRO A 455 -0.60 5.79 21.57
N ALA A 456 0.40 6.51 21.04
CA ALA A 456 0.20 7.82 20.42
C ALA A 456 -0.84 7.83 19.27
N LEU A 457 -0.87 6.81 18.40
CA LEU A 457 -1.87 6.71 17.33
C LEU A 457 -3.25 6.38 17.87
N PHE A 458 -3.31 5.50 18.88
CA PHE A 458 -4.56 5.20 19.56
C PHE A 458 -5.14 6.47 20.21
N ASP A 459 -4.31 7.26 20.89
CA ASP A 459 -4.72 8.54 21.47
C ASP A 459 -5.21 9.53 20.43
N MET A 460 -4.52 9.64 19.28
CA MET A 460 -4.94 10.49 18.17
C MET A 460 -6.26 10.04 17.54
N ALA A 461 -6.41 8.75 17.26
CA ALA A 461 -7.62 8.16 16.68
C ALA A 461 -8.83 8.30 17.61
N THR A 462 -8.60 8.30 18.93
CA THR A 462 -9.66 8.41 19.95
C THR A 462 -9.80 9.83 20.54
N ALA A 463 -9.05 10.82 20.05
CA ALA A 463 -8.96 12.15 20.67
C ALA A 463 -10.31 12.88 20.75
N ARG A 464 -11.22 12.64 19.81
CA ARG A 464 -12.56 13.25 19.76
C ARG A 464 -13.65 12.43 20.47
N MET A 465 -13.29 11.31 21.10
CA MET A 465 -14.24 10.42 21.77
C MET A 465 -14.51 10.88 23.21
N PRO A 466 -15.73 10.66 23.74
CA PRO A 466 -16.01 10.83 25.16
C PRO A 466 -15.06 10.00 26.03
N VAL A 467 -14.64 10.54 27.17
CA VAL A 467 -13.70 9.88 28.10
C VAL A 467 -14.17 8.48 28.51
N SER A 468 -15.48 8.30 28.73
CA SER A 468 -16.07 7.00 29.05
C SER A 468 -15.87 5.95 27.94
N ARG A 469 -16.03 6.34 26.67
CA ARG A 469 -15.79 5.45 25.52
C ARG A 469 -14.31 5.15 25.36
N LYS A 470 -13.44 6.14 25.56
CA LYS A 470 -11.99 5.92 25.52
C LYS A 470 -11.53 4.96 26.62
N ALA A 471 -12.04 5.11 27.84
CA ALA A 471 -11.79 4.19 28.94
C ALA A 471 -12.27 2.76 28.64
N TRP A 472 -13.45 2.63 28.02
CA TRP A 472 -13.95 1.33 27.56
C TRP A 472 -13.03 0.69 26.52
N LEU A 473 -12.58 1.44 25.50
CA LEU A 473 -11.64 0.93 24.49
C LEU A 473 -10.30 0.51 25.10
N ASN A 474 -9.77 1.28 26.05
CA ASN A 474 -8.56 0.89 26.79
C ASN A 474 -8.76 -0.43 27.55
N GLY A 475 -9.93 -0.63 28.18
CA GLY A 475 -10.28 -1.90 28.80
C GLY A 475 -10.32 -3.05 27.80
N ARG A 476 -10.81 -2.82 26.57
CA ARG A 476 -10.81 -3.83 25.50
C ARG A 476 -9.42 -4.15 24.99
N LEU A 477 -8.52 -3.17 24.87
CA LEU A 477 -7.12 -3.42 24.51
C LEU A 477 -6.41 -4.26 25.58
N GLN A 478 -6.65 -4.00 26.88
CA GLN A 478 -6.11 -4.83 27.96
C GLN A 478 -6.66 -6.26 27.91
N GLU A 479 -7.95 -6.42 27.61
CA GLU A 479 -8.58 -7.72 27.44
C GLU A 479 -8.00 -8.48 26.23
N MET A 480 -7.77 -7.79 25.11
CA MET A 480 -7.11 -8.36 23.94
C MET A 480 -5.72 -8.88 24.28
N GLU A 481 -4.92 -8.10 25.01
CA GLU A 481 -3.56 -8.50 25.40
C GLU A 481 -3.59 -9.72 26.33
N ARG A 482 -4.55 -9.80 27.25
CA ARG A 482 -4.76 -11.00 28.07
C ARG A 482 -5.06 -12.23 27.21
N ILE A 483 -5.99 -12.11 26.26
CA ILE A 483 -6.37 -13.21 25.34
C ILE A 483 -5.16 -13.64 24.47
N ARG A 484 -4.37 -12.68 23.98
CA ARG A 484 -3.14 -12.96 23.24
C ARG A 484 -2.11 -13.71 24.08
N SER A 485 -1.95 -13.34 25.36
CA SER A 485 -1.06 -14.05 26.29
C SER A 485 -1.49 -15.50 26.56
N GLU A 486 -2.77 -15.81 26.36
CA GLU A 486 -3.35 -17.16 26.46
C GLU A 486 -3.20 -17.96 25.17
N GLY A 487 -2.56 -17.39 24.14
CA GLY A 487 -2.30 -18.01 22.84
C GLY A 487 -3.49 -17.97 21.90
N GLU A 488 -4.47 -17.11 22.15
CA GLU A 488 -5.65 -16.88 21.31
C GLU A 488 -5.51 -15.58 20.51
N VAL A 489 -6.45 -15.31 19.61
CA VAL A 489 -6.43 -14.07 18.80
C VAL A 489 -7.61 -13.20 19.16
N ALA A 490 -7.38 -11.91 19.39
CA ALA A 490 -8.43 -10.93 19.50
C ALA A 490 -8.05 -9.66 18.76
N PHE A 491 -9.05 -8.93 18.26
CA PHE A 491 -8.87 -7.65 17.59
C PHE A 491 -10.11 -6.77 17.74
N LEU A 492 -9.93 -5.46 17.62
CA LEU A 492 -11.02 -4.50 17.50
C LEU A 492 -11.40 -4.33 16.03
N GLU A 493 -12.66 -4.52 15.71
CA GLU A 493 -13.27 -4.10 14.46
C GLU A 493 -13.80 -2.68 14.63
N TYR A 494 -13.37 -1.76 13.75
CA TYR A 494 -13.99 -0.46 13.59
C TYR A 494 -14.80 -0.41 12.30
N SER A 495 -16.02 0.13 12.37
CA SER A 495 -16.84 0.45 11.19
C SER A 495 -17.58 1.77 11.41
N SER A 496 -17.47 2.69 10.44
CA SER A 496 -18.23 3.95 10.47
C SER A 496 -19.72 3.78 10.16
N SER A 497 -20.12 2.62 9.63
CA SER A 497 -21.50 2.32 9.23
C SER A 497 -22.37 1.74 10.34
N GLU A 498 -21.82 1.47 11.52
CA GLU A 498 -22.52 0.85 12.65
C GLU A 498 -22.99 1.87 13.67
N GLU A 499 -24.11 1.57 14.35
CA GLU A 499 -24.50 2.33 15.56
C GLU A 499 -23.43 2.21 16.65
N THR A 500 -22.84 1.02 16.78
CA THR A 500 -21.66 0.74 17.60
C THR A 500 -20.43 0.70 16.71
N HIS A 501 -19.70 1.80 16.62
CA HIS A 501 -18.54 1.90 15.71
C HIS A 501 -17.40 0.91 16.04
N TRP A 502 -17.41 0.29 17.23
CA TRP A 502 -16.33 -0.54 17.75
C TRP A 502 -16.87 -1.86 18.28
N ALA A 503 -16.29 -2.98 17.84
CA ALA A 503 -16.59 -4.31 18.34
C ALA A 503 -15.30 -5.07 18.68
N LEU A 504 -15.23 -5.66 19.88
CA LEU A 504 -14.18 -6.61 20.21
C LEU A 504 -14.54 -7.97 19.58
N ARG A 505 -13.65 -8.50 18.76
CA ARG A 505 -13.76 -9.82 18.15
C ARG A 505 -12.72 -10.74 18.78
N VAL A 506 -13.17 -11.88 19.28
CA VAL A 506 -12.30 -12.92 19.85
C VAL A 506 -12.38 -14.14 18.96
N VAL A 507 -11.23 -14.57 18.44
CA VAL A 507 -11.07 -15.82 17.69
C VAL A 507 -11.03 -16.95 18.72
N ASN A 508 -12.22 -17.42 19.10
CA ASN A 508 -12.35 -18.62 19.92
C ASN A 508 -11.74 -19.82 19.20
N LYS A 509 -11.14 -20.73 19.96
CA LYS A 509 -10.68 -22.03 19.43
C LYS A 509 -11.87 -22.73 18.75
N PRO A 510 -11.75 -23.16 17.49
CA PRO A 510 -12.84 -23.91 16.85
C PRO A 510 -13.10 -25.20 17.63
N GLU A 511 -14.37 -25.53 17.84
CA GLU A 511 -14.76 -26.80 18.46
C GLU A 511 -14.16 -27.99 17.68
N SER A 512 -13.93 -29.12 18.37
CA SER A 512 -13.30 -30.31 17.77
C SER A 512 -14.02 -30.80 16.49
N GLU A 513 -15.33 -30.56 16.40
CA GLU A 513 -16.14 -30.83 15.20
C GLU A 513 -15.82 -29.91 14.02
N ALA A 514 -15.49 -28.63 14.27
CA ALA A 514 -15.05 -27.70 13.25
C ALA A 514 -13.67 -28.08 12.72
N LEU A 515 -12.74 -28.53 13.57
CA LEU A 515 -11.46 -29.12 13.13
C LEU A 515 -11.65 -30.37 12.25
N ALA A 516 -12.64 -31.21 12.56
CA ALA A 516 -13.00 -32.36 11.73
C ALA A 516 -13.62 -31.95 10.37
N LYS A 517 -14.46 -30.91 10.34
CA LYS A 517 -14.98 -30.32 9.09
C LYS A 517 -13.86 -29.71 8.24
N ILE A 518 -12.93 -29.00 8.87
CA ILE A 518 -11.73 -28.43 8.23
C ILE A 518 -10.89 -29.54 7.57
N ARG A 519 -10.62 -30.66 8.27
CA ARG A 519 -9.96 -31.85 7.68
C ARG A 519 -10.71 -32.42 6.48
N SER A 520 -12.05 -32.39 6.48
CA SER A 520 -12.87 -32.90 5.37
C SER A 520 -12.76 -32.07 4.09
N TRP A 521 -12.46 -30.78 4.21
CA TRP A 521 -12.22 -29.90 3.06
C TRP A 521 -10.87 -30.20 2.41
N PHE A 522 -9.84 -30.48 3.22
CA PHE A 522 -8.52 -30.88 2.70
C PHE A 522 -8.48 -32.29 2.08
N ARG A 523 -9.37 -33.20 2.49
CA ARG A 523 -9.53 -34.51 1.82
C ARG A 523 -10.28 -34.46 0.48
N ARG A 524 -10.94 -33.35 0.16
CA ARG A 524 -11.69 -33.17 -1.10
C ARG A 524 -10.86 -32.49 -2.20
N GLY A 525 -9.64 -32.05 -1.90
CA GLY A 525 -8.72 -31.39 -2.83
C GLY A 525 -7.49 -32.22 -3.23
N SER A 526 -7.42 -33.50 -2.86
CA SER A 526 -6.36 -34.43 -3.28
C SER A 526 -6.80 -35.34 -4.42
#